data_AF-A0A8S3RJF8-F1
#
_entry.id   AF-A0A8S3RJF8-F1
#
_cell.length_a   1.000
_cell.length_b   1.000
_cell.length_c   1.000
_cell.angle_alpha   90.00
_cell.angle_beta   90.00
_cell.angle_gamma   90.00
#
_symmetry.space_group_name_H-M   'P 1'
#
loop_
_entity.id
_entity.type
_entity.pdbx_description
1 polymer ?
#
loop_
_entity_poly.entity_id
_entity_poly.type
_entity_poly.pdbx_seq_one_letter_code
_entity_poly.pdbx_strand_id
1 'polypeptide(L)'
;MLIYLVLISTWQNINSHHFYEEEIAKANRYMKFNQPKRITEEEYIAETNNCNNFVNRYKYDAYTVIQEEREFPIAFSILTFKDVDQTERLLRSIYRPHNFYCIHIDNSSSEELHKSLRKIANCLSNVFIVSKTEDVIYNHVSRLRADINCMTDLLSKSNKWKYFINLPHQQFP
;
A
#
# COMPACT_ATOMS: atom_id res chain seq x y z
N MET A 1 15.54 16.97 -38.13
CA MET A 1 14.08 16.79 -38.19
C MET A 1 13.67 15.52 -38.97
N LEU A 2 14.44 14.42 -38.87
CA LEU A 2 14.15 13.14 -39.54
C LEU A 2 14.27 11.92 -38.60
N ILE A 3 14.65 12.12 -37.33
CA ILE A 3 14.76 11.03 -36.33
C ILE A 3 13.47 10.88 -35.51
N TYR A 4 12.68 11.95 -35.35
CA TYR A 4 11.41 11.90 -34.61
C TYR A 4 10.27 11.17 -35.34
N LEU A 5 10.33 11.03 -36.66
CA LEU A 5 9.26 10.39 -37.45
C LEU A 5 9.36 8.86 -37.51
N VAL A 6 10.53 8.27 -37.27
CA VAL A 6 10.72 6.81 -37.35
C VAL A 6 10.23 6.07 -36.10
N LEU A 7 10.17 6.76 -34.95
CA LEU A 7 9.66 6.18 -33.70
C LEU A 7 8.12 6.20 -33.61
N ILE A 8 7.44 7.09 -34.35
CA ILE A 8 5.97 7.13 -34.39
C ILE A 8 5.41 6.06 -35.34
N SER A 9 6.07 5.82 -36.48
CA SER A 9 5.61 4.83 -37.47
C SER A 9 5.83 3.37 -37.05
N THR A 10 6.72 3.11 -36.09
CA THR A 10 6.91 1.78 -35.49
C THR A 10 5.99 1.53 -34.28
N TRP A 11 5.47 2.58 -33.64
CA TRP A 11 4.45 2.47 -32.59
C TRP A 11 3.01 2.36 -33.13
N GLN A 12 2.74 2.87 -34.33
CA GLN A 12 1.41 2.80 -34.96
C GLN A 12 1.12 1.48 -35.69
N ASN A 13 2.08 0.55 -35.75
CA ASN A 13 1.95 -0.72 -36.48
C ASN A 13 1.81 -1.95 -35.57
N ILE A 14 1.57 -1.76 -34.28
CA ILE A 14 1.15 -2.83 -33.37
C ILE A 14 -0.35 -2.64 -33.13
N ASN A 15 -1.15 -3.66 -33.39
CA ASN A 15 -2.56 -3.80 -32.99
C ASN A 15 -2.72 -3.84 -31.45
N SER A 16 -2.00 -2.99 -30.71
CA SER A 16 -1.98 -2.94 -29.26
C SER A 16 -3.35 -2.58 -28.69
N HIS A 17 -4.12 -1.75 -29.39
CA HIS A 17 -5.48 -1.40 -28.99
C HIS A 17 -6.43 -2.60 -29.05
N HIS A 18 -6.38 -3.39 -30.13
CA HIS A 18 -7.22 -4.58 -30.28
C HIS A 18 -6.81 -5.69 -29.29
N PHE A 19 -5.51 -5.91 -29.12
CA PHE A 19 -4.97 -6.83 -28.11
C PHE A 19 -5.38 -6.43 -26.68
N TYR A 20 -5.39 -5.12 -26.38
CA TYR A 20 -5.82 -4.61 -25.08
C TYR A 20 -7.33 -4.78 -24.84
N GLU A 21 -8.16 -4.57 -25.86
CA GLU A 21 -9.61 -4.81 -25.77
C GLU A 21 -9.97 -6.28 -25.55
N GLU A 22 -9.29 -7.21 -26.23
CA GLU A 22 -9.50 -8.65 -26.04
C GLU A 22 -9.14 -9.11 -24.62
N GLU A 23 -8.00 -8.67 -24.10
CA GLU A 23 -7.59 -8.98 -22.73
C GLU A 23 -8.51 -8.33 -21.69
N ILE A 24 -8.99 -7.10 -21.91
CA ILE A 24 -10.03 -6.49 -21.07
C ILE A 24 -11.33 -7.30 -21.13
N ALA A 25 -11.77 -7.72 -22.31
CA ALA A 25 -13.00 -8.50 -22.47
C ALA A 25 -12.89 -9.85 -21.75
N LYS A 26 -11.73 -10.50 -21.85
CA LYS A 26 -11.41 -11.74 -21.13
C LYS A 26 -11.37 -11.53 -19.62
N ALA A 27 -10.73 -10.47 -19.13
CA ALA A 27 -10.72 -10.11 -17.72
C ALA A 27 -12.13 -9.83 -17.20
N ASN A 28 -12.94 -9.07 -17.94
CA ASN A 28 -14.34 -8.81 -17.60
C ASN A 28 -15.17 -10.09 -17.55
N ARG A 29 -14.95 -11.01 -18.49
CA ARG A 29 -15.62 -12.33 -18.48
C ARG A 29 -15.22 -13.14 -17.26
N TYR A 30 -13.94 -13.15 -16.91
CA TYR A 30 -13.44 -13.82 -15.71
C TYR A 30 -14.05 -13.23 -14.43
N MET A 31 -14.04 -11.90 -14.31
CA MET A 31 -14.56 -11.17 -13.15
C MET A 31 -16.07 -11.34 -12.95
N LYS A 32 -16.85 -11.53 -14.03
CA LYS A 32 -18.28 -11.86 -13.92
C LYS A 32 -18.55 -13.12 -13.10
N PHE A 33 -17.65 -14.11 -13.17
CA PHE A 33 -17.80 -15.38 -12.47
C PHE A 33 -16.90 -15.51 -11.24
N ASN A 34 -15.88 -14.66 -11.10
CA ASN A 34 -14.87 -14.72 -10.04
C ASN A 34 -14.72 -13.36 -9.36
N GLN A 35 -15.77 -12.91 -8.68
CA GLN A 35 -15.69 -11.70 -7.87
C GLN A 35 -14.75 -11.93 -6.69
N PRO A 36 -13.67 -11.15 -6.54
CA PRO A 36 -12.78 -11.29 -5.40
C PRO A 36 -13.55 -10.94 -4.13
N LYS A 37 -13.61 -11.89 -3.18
CA LYS A 37 -14.16 -11.61 -1.85
C LYS A 37 -13.25 -10.59 -1.18
N ARG A 38 -13.78 -9.38 -0.94
CA ARG A 38 -13.13 -8.39 -0.09
C ARG A 38 -13.33 -8.75 1.37
N ILE A 39 -12.29 -8.56 2.17
CA ILE A 39 -12.32 -8.76 3.61
C ILE A 39 -12.77 -7.46 4.27
N THR A 40 -13.75 -7.53 5.17
CA THR A 40 -14.27 -6.31 5.83
C THR A 40 -13.42 -5.88 7.02
N GLU A 41 -13.63 -4.64 7.47
CA GLU A 41 -13.05 -4.10 8.70
C GLU A 41 -13.31 -5.01 9.91
N GLU A 42 -14.52 -5.55 10.06
CA GLU A 42 -14.88 -6.46 11.15
C GLU A 42 -14.13 -7.80 11.06
N GLU A 43 -14.00 -8.35 9.85
CA GLU A 43 -13.24 -9.59 9.63
C GLU A 43 -11.76 -9.38 10.00
N TYR A 44 -11.14 -8.26 9.59
CA TYR A 44 -9.77 -7.94 10.00
C TYR A 44 -9.65 -7.73 11.52
N ILE A 45 -10.60 -7.03 12.15
CA ILE A 45 -10.62 -6.85 13.61
C ILE A 45 -10.71 -8.20 14.32
N ALA A 46 -11.49 -9.15 13.79
CA ALA A 46 -11.62 -10.48 14.36
C ALA A 46 -10.32 -11.29 14.21
N GLU A 47 -9.72 -11.31 13.01
CA GLU A 47 -8.53 -12.09 12.70
C GLU A 47 -7.29 -11.59 13.46
N THR A 48 -7.15 -10.28 13.65
CA THR A 48 -6.04 -9.64 14.38
C THR A 48 -6.10 -9.79 15.90
N ASN A 49 -7.17 -10.38 16.46
CA ASN A 49 -7.18 -10.75 17.88
C ASN A 49 -6.15 -11.83 18.23
N ASN A 50 -5.70 -12.61 17.23
CA ASN A 50 -4.55 -13.49 17.35
C ASN A 50 -3.52 -13.12 16.27
N CYS A 51 -2.54 -12.28 16.63
CA CYS A 51 -1.54 -11.80 15.70
C CYS A 51 -0.70 -12.91 15.07
N ASN A 52 -0.41 -14.00 15.79
CA ASN A 52 0.31 -15.14 15.21
C ASN A 52 -0.49 -15.78 14.08
N ASN A 53 -1.80 -15.95 14.25
CA ASN A 53 -2.66 -16.48 13.20
C ASN A 53 -2.76 -15.50 12.02
N PHE A 54 -2.91 -14.21 12.29
CA PHE A 54 -2.94 -13.17 11.26
C PHE A 54 -1.64 -13.19 10.43
N VAL A 55 -0.48 -13.04 11.07
CA VAL A 55 0.84 -13.05 10.42
C VAL A 55 1.05 -14.31 9.58
N ASN A 56 0.68 -15.49 10.10
CA ASN A 56 0.80 -16.77 9.39
C ASN A 56 -0.18 -16.93 8.22
N ARG A 57 -1.40 -16.41 8.35
CA ARG A 57 -2.44 -16.46 7.31
C ARG A 57 -2.10 -15.54 6.14
N TYR A 58 -1.69 -14.32 6.44
CA TYR A 58 -1.33 -13.31 5.44
C TYR A 58 0.13 -13.41 4.98
N LYS A 59 0.93 -14.31 5.56
CA LYS A 59 2.28 -14.65 5.12
C LYS A 59 3.28 -13.49 5.24
N TYR A 60 3.12 -12.65 6.27
CA TYR A 60 4.05 -11.54 6.55
C TYR A 60 5.50 -12.00 6.80
N ASP A 61 5.69 -13.25 7.26
CA ASP A 61 7.01 -13.84 7.50
C ASP A 61 7.53 -14.72 6.34
N ALA A 62 6.82 -14.80 5.21
CA ALA A 62 7.15 -15.74 4.13
C ALA A 62 8.23 -15.22 3.14
N TYR A 63 9.03 -14.22 3.55
CA TYR A 63 10.02 -13.60 2.68
C TYR A 63 11.45 -14.07 3.00
N THR A 64 12.17 -14.46 1.96
CA THR A 64 13.63 -14.64 2.05
C THR A 64 14.27 -13.27 1.90
N VAL A 65 14.99 -12.82 2.93
CA VAL A 65 15.65 -11.51 2.95
C VAL A 65 17.15 -11.72 2.78
N ILE A 66 17.72 -11.15 1.71
CA ILE A 66 19.17 -11.19 1.45
C ILE A 66 19.91 -10.09 2.23
N GLN A 67 21.23 -10.19 2.31
CA GLN A 67 22.05 -9.27 3.13
C GLN A 67 21.96 -7.83 2.60
N GLU A 68 21.95 -7.68 1.28
CA GLU A 68 21.83 -6.39 0.58
C GLU A 68 20.54 -5.65 0.98
N GLU A 69 19.42 -6.36 1.12
CA GLU A 69 18.15 -5.79 1.59
C GLU A 69 18.24 -5.33 3.06
N ARG A 70 18.88 -6.12 3.93
CA ARG A 70 19.03 -5.77 5.36
C ARG A 70 19.88 -4.53 5.58
N GLU A 71 20.86 -4.31 4.71
CA GLU A 71 21.75 -3.15 4.74
C GLU A 71 21.11 -1.89 4.12
N PHE A 72 19.97 -2.05 3.44
CA PHE A 72 19.25 -0.97 2.77
C PHE A 72 17.78 -0.82 3.23
N PRO A 73 17.53 -0.54 4.53
CA PRO A 73 16.18 -0.36 5.03
C PRO A 73 15.49 0.88 4.42
N ILE A 74 14.19 0.75 4.14
CA ILE A 74 13.33 1.78 3.56
C ILE A 74 12.22 2.14 4.55
N ALA A 75 11.85 3.42 4.58
CA ALA A 75 10.70 3.92 5.31
C ALA A 75 9.54 4.24 4.36
N PHE A 76 8.34 3.74 4.68
CA PHE A 76 7.13 3.95 3.91
C PHE A 76 6.12 4.79 4.69
N SER A 77 5.46 5.73 4.00
CA SER A 77 4.22 6.38 4.43
C SER A 77 3.07 5.84 3.59
N ILE A 78 2.04 5.29 4.23
CA ILE A 78 0.82 4.82 3.55
C ILE A 78 -0.33 5.71 3.98
N LEU A 79 -0.86 6.52 3.04
CA LEU A 79 -2.05 7.32 3.27
C LEU A 79 -3.31 6.55 2.89
N THR A 80 -4.19 6.33 3.87
CA THR A 80 -5.46 5.62 3.72
C THR A 80 -6.64 6.47 4.17
N PHE A 81 -7.73 6.45 3.41
CA PHE A 81 -9.00 7.07 3.80
C PHE A 81 -10.21 6.13 3.70
N LYS A 82 -10.04 4.92 3.15
CA LYS A 82 -11.07 3.87 3.03
C LYS A 82 -10.47 2.52 2.64
N ASP A 83 -11.31 1.49 2.55
CA ASP A 83 -11.01 0.17 2.00
C ASP A 83 -9.82 -0.53 2.71
N VAL A 84 -10.05 -1.03 3.92
CA VAL A 84 -9.01 -1.71 4.73
C VAL A 84 -8.29 -2.85 3.99
N ASP A 85 -9.03 -3.65 3.20
CA ASP A 85 -8.48 -4.77 2.43
C ASP A 85 -7.46 -4.26 1.39
N GLN A 86 -7.73 -3.12 0.76
CA GLN A 86 -6.77 -2.56 -0.19
C GLN A 86 -5.49 -2.10 0.51
N THR A 87 -5.62 -1.44 1.67
CA THR A 87 -4.47 -1.01 2.48
C THR A 87 -3.66 -2.20 2.99
N GLU A 88 -4.33 -3.25 3.49
CA GLU A 88 -3.64 -4.48 3.94
C GLU A 88 -2.93 -5.17 2.79
N ARG A 89 -3.58 -5.29 1.62
CA ARG A 89 -2.96 -5.90 0.43
C ARG A 89 -1.74 -5.13 -0.05
N LEU A 90 -1.78 -3.79 -0.03
CA LEU A 90 -0.62 -2.95 -0.30
C LEU A 90 0.47 -3.18 0.74
N LEU A 91 0.13 -3.07 2.04
CA LEU A 91 1.10 -3.26 3.11
C LEU A 91 1.80 -4.61 2.99
N ARG A 92 1.04 -5.69 2.79
CA ARG A 92 1.55 -7.04 2.59
C ARG A 92 2.48 -7.13 1.39
N SER A 93 2.14 -6.52 0.25
CA SER A 93 2.97 -6.64 -0.95
C SER A 93 4.34 -5.99 -0.79
N ILE A 94 4.42 -4.89 -0.02
CA ILE A 94 5.67 -4.16 0.24
C ILE A 94 6.36 -4.54 1.55
N TYR A 95 5.76 -5.37 2.40
CA TYR A 95 6.25 -5.64 3.75
C TYR A 95 7.58 -6.38 3.75
N ARG A 96 8.55 -5.87 4.51
CA ARG A 96 9.78 -6.55 4.89
C ARG A 96 10.12 -6.23 6.36
N PRO A 97 10.67 -7.19 7.12
CA PRO A 97 10.92 -7.01 8.55
C PRO A 97 12.00 -5.97 8.88
N HIS A 98 12.87 -5.60 7.93
CA HIS A 98 13.92 -4.60 8.11
C HIS A 98 13.48 -3.17 7.75
N ASN A 99 12.32 -3.01 7.09
CA ASN A 99 11.76 -1.71 6.71
C ASN A 99 10.91 -1.11 7.85
N PHE A 100 10.44 0.13 7.65
CA PHE A 100 9.57 0.83 8.59
C PHE A 100 8.32 1.34 7.87
N TYR A 101 7.15 1.21 8.50
CA TYR A 101 5.88 1.57 7.87
C TYR A 101 5.06 2.46 8.80
N CYS A 102 4.80 3.69 8.35
CA CYS A 102 3.84 4.59 8.97
C CYS A 102 2.54 4.58 8.15
N ILE A 103 1.41 4.35 8.81
CA ILE A 103 0.09 4.44 8.21
C ILE A 103 -0.56 5.73 8.71
N HIS A 104 -0.83 6.65 7.80
CA HIS A 104 -1.68 7.80 8.06
C HIS A 104 -3.11 7.46 7.66
N ILE A 105 -4.01 7.41 8.63
CA ILE A 105 -5.45 7.24 8.39
C ILE A 105 -6.05 8.64 8.37
N ASP A 106 -6.75 9.00 7.29
CA ASP A 106 -7.49 10.27 7.23
C ASP A 106 -8.41 10.38 8.44
N ASN A 107 -8.30 11.49 9.16
CA ASN A 107 -9.03 11.70 10.40
C ASN A 107 -10.55 11.67 10.20
N SER A 108 -11.03 12.00 9.00
CA SER A 108 -12.45 11.94 8.62
C SER A 108 -12.98 10.54 8.29
N SER A 109 -12.11 9.51 8.31
CA SER A 109 -12.50 8.12 8.01
C SER A 109 -13.35 7.49 9.13
N SER A 110 -14.03 6.39 8.82
CA SER A 110 -14.84 5.66 9.80
C SER A 110 -14.01 5.12 10.97
N GLU A 111 -14.66 5.00 12.14
CA GLU A 111 -14.06 4.42 13.34
C GLU A 111 -13.67 2.94 13.12
N GLU A 112 -14.43 2.22 12.31
CA GLU A 112 -14.15 0.83 11.93
C GLU A 112 -12.85 0.71 11.12
N LEU A 113 -12.59 1.64 10.19
CA LEU A 113 -11.34 1.68 9.44
C LEU A 113 -10.17 2.00 10.37
N HIS A 114 -10.35 2.99 11.24
CA HIS A 114 -9.36 3.37 12.25
C HIS A 114 -9.00 2.20 13.17
N LYS A 115 -10.01 1.48 13.66
CA LYS A 115 -9.86 0.33 14.57
C LYS A 115 -9.20 -0.86 13.88
N SER A 116 -9.63 -1.20 12.66
CA SER A 116 -9.09 -2.33 11.91
C SER A 116 -7.62 -2.10 11.54
N LEU A 117 -7.24 -0.92 11.04
CA LEU A 117 -5.84 -0.61 10.71
C LEU A 117 -4.95 -0.51 11.96
N ARG A 118 -5.44 0.04 13.09
CA ARG A 118 -4.71 -0.01 14.37
C ARG A 118 -4.43 -1.45 14.80
N LYS A 119 -5.42 -2.32 14.69
CA LYS A 119 -5.28 -3.75 15.03
C LYS A 119 -4.28 -4.47 14.13
N ILE A 120 -4.32 -4.21 12.81
CA ILE A 120 -3.34 -4.75 11.84
C ILE A 120 -1.93 -4.27 12.20
N ALA A 121 -1.74 -2.95 12.38
CA ALA A 121 -0.45 -2.37 12.70
C ALA A 121 0.14 -2.95 14.00
N ASN A 122 -0.68 -3.16 15.03
CA ASN A 122 -0.24 -3.75 16.30
C ASN A 122 0.25 -5.20 16.18
N CYS A 123 -0.11 -5.93 15.12
CA CYS A 123 0.38 -7.28 14.87
C CYS A 123 1.75 -7.32 14.19
N LEU A 124 2.31 -6.18 13.77
CA LEU A 124 3.55 -6.08 13.01
C LEU A 124 4.49 -5.08 13.70
N SER A 125 5.65 -5.54 14.18
CA SER A 125 6.51 -4.74 15.08
C SER A 125 7.08 -3.45 14.47
N ASN A 126 7.19 -3.39 13.14
CA ASN A 126 7.74 -2.28 12.37
C ASN A 126 6.67 -1.46 11.62
N VAL A 127 5.39 -1.70 11.92
CA VAL A 127 4.24 -0.94 11.37
C VAL A 127 3.59 -0.15 12.51
N PHE A 128 3.14 1.07 12.23
CA PHE A 128 2.45 1.88 13.22
C PHE A 128 1.52 2.91 12.58
N ILE A 129 0.53 3.36 13.36
CA ILE A 129 -0.31 4.49 13.00
C ILE A 129 0.39 5.79 13.42
N VAL A 130 0.36 6.79 12.54
CA VAL A 130 0.90 8.13 12.80
C VAL A 130 0.36 8.73 14.11
N SER A 131 1.21 9.45 14.83
CA SER A 131 0.89 10.11 16.10
C SER A 131 -0.07 11.28 15.95
N LYS A 132 -0.04 11.94 14.79
CA LYS A 132 -0.90 13.07 14.43
C LYS A 132 -1.56 12.85 13.06
N THR A 133 -2.88 12.74 13.06
CA THR A 133 -3.71 12.63 11.86
C THR A 133 -4.12 14.02 11.35
N GLU A 134 -4.41 14.11 10.05
CA GLU A 134 -4.95 15.29 9.38
C GLU A 134 -6.28 14.91 8.69
N ASP A 135 -7.22 15.86 8.62
CA ASP A 135 -8.37 15.76 7.71
C ASP A 135 -7.87 16.08 6.28
N VAL A 136 -7.75 15.05 5.44
CA VAL A 136 -7.10 15.22 4.13
C VAL A 136 -8.11 15.72 3.11
N ILE A 137 -7.81 16.89 2.55
CA ILE A 137 -8.64 17.52 1.53
C ILE A 137 -7.93 17.41 0.18
N TYR A 138 -8.68 17.10 -0.86
CA TYR A 138 -8.15 17.02 -2.22
C TYR A 138 -7.52 18.36 -2.64
N ASN A 139 -6.32 18.30 -3.22
CA ASN A 139 -5.55 19.46 -3.66
C ASN A 139 -5.27 20.50 -2.55
N HIS A 140 -5.14 20.06 -1.30
CA HIS A 140 -4.87 20.92 -0.15
C HIS A 140 -3.57 20.52 0.57
N VAL A 141 -3.00 21.46 1.34
CA VAL A 141 -1.76 21.24 2.11
C VAL A 141 -1.88 20.13 3.15
N SER A 142 -3.10 19.78 3.59
CA SER A 142 -3.29 18.66 4.53
C SER A 142 -2.81 17.32 3.96
N ARG A 143 -2.88 17.13 2.63
CA ARG A 143 -2.30 15.95 1.97
C ARG A 143 -0.78 15.85 2.15
N LEU A 144 -0.09 16.99 2.08
CA LEU A 144 1.36 17.06 2.32
C LEU A 144 1.68 16.91 3.81
N ARG A 145 0.89 17.54 4.69
CA ARG A 145 1.05 17.44 6.15
C ARG A 145 0.91 15.99 6.64
N ALA A 146 0.02 15.21 6.06
CA ALA A 146 -0.12 13.79 6.36
C ALA A 146 1.22 13.02 6.18
N ASP A 147 1.93 13.28 5.07
CA ASP A 147 3.24 12.67 4.83
C ASP A 147 4.32 13.24 5.78
N ILE A 148 4.31 14.55 6.07
CA ILE A 148 5.25 15.17 7.01
C ILE A 148 5.10 14.61 8.43
N ASN A 149 3.86 14.36 8.88
CA ASN A 149 3.60 13.75 10.19
C ASN A 149 4.21 12.33 10.22
N CYS A 150 4.01 11.53 9.17
CA CYS A 150 4.66 10.22 9.07
C CYS A 150 6.19 10.30 9.02
N MET A 151 6.77 11.23 8.25
CA MET A 151 8.22 11.45 8.22
C MET A 151 8.77 11.75 9.61
N THR A 152 8.06 12.59 10.38
CA THR A 152 8.46 12.98 11.74
C THR A 152 8.52 11.77 12.67
N ASP A 153 7.49 10.92 12.64
CA ASP A 153 7.46 9.71 13.46
C ASP A 153 8.46 8.64 12.98
N LEU A 154 8.68 8.51 11.67
CA LEU A 154 9.67 7.59 11.11
C LEU A 154 11.10 7.99 11.53
N LEU A 155 11.41 9.29 11.53
CA LEU A 155 12.68 9.83 12.03
C LEU A 155 12.85 9.62 13.53
N SER A 156 11.78 9.71 14.32
CA SER A 156 11.86 9.49 15.77
C SER A 156 12.04 8.01 16.12
N LYS A 157 11.49 7.09 15.31
CA LYS A 157 11.64 5.64 15.50
C LYS A 157 13.00 5.09 15.09
N SER A 158 13.57 5.59 13.99
CA SER A 158 14.86 5.11 13.51
C SER A 158 15.52 6.12 12.59
N ASN A 159 16.85 6.17 12.63
CA ASN A 159 17.68 6.89 11.67
C ASN A 159 18.43 5.95 10.71
N LYS A 160 18.08 4.66 10.69
CA LYS A 160 18.80 3.64 9.91
C LYS A 160 18.35 3.55 8.45
N TRP A 161 17.07 3.84 8.18
CA TRP A 161 16.50 3.79 6.83
C TRP A 161 17.14 4.81 5.90
N LYS A 162 17.17 4.50 4.61
CA LYS A 162 17.93 5.23 3.58
C LYS A 162 17.05 6.12 2.71
N TYR A 163 15.84 5.66 2.43
CA TYR A 163 14.87 6.35 1.59
C TYR A 163 13.51 6.37 2.24
N PHE A 164 12.75 7.42 1.92
CA PHE A 164 11.35 7.56 2.25
C PHE A 164 10.53 7.44 0.97
N ILE A 165 9.47 6.63 1.00
CA ILE A 165 8.52 6.45 -0.11
C ILE A 165 7.11 6.67 0.43
N ASN A 166 6.40 7.66 -0.10
CA ASN A 166 4.98 7.88 0.20
C ASN A 166 4.09 7.20 -0.84
N LEU A 167 3.06 6.51 -0.37
CA LEU A 167 2.11 5.77 -1.18
C LEU A 167 0.68 6.10 -0.71
N PRO A 168 -0.24 6.54 -1.57
CA PRO A 168 -1.67 6.38 -1.28
C PRO A 168 -2.04 4.89 -1.32
N HIS A 169 -3.02 4.48 -0.52
CA HIS A 169 -3.44 3.08 -0.40
C HIS A 169 -3.87 2.42 -1.72
N GLN A 170 -4.17 3.21 -2.75
CA GLN A 170 -4.61 2.73 -4.05
C GLN A 170 -3.47 2.29 -4.99
N GLN A 171 -2.22 2.53 -4.62
CA GLN A 171 -1.06 2.05 -5.38
C GLN A 171 -0.78 0.58 -5.12
N PHE A 172 0.00 -0.04 -6.01
CA PHE A 172 0.44 -1.42 -5.88
C PHE A 172 1.77 -1.60 -6.63
N PRO A 173 2.77 -2.30 -6.04
CA PRO A 173 4.04 -2.61 -6.70
C PRO A 173 3.93 -3.75 -7.73
#